data_AF-A0A6V7Y5I2-F1
#
_entry.id   AF-A0A6V7Y5I2-F1
#
_cell.length_a   1.000
_cell.length_b   1.000
_cell.length_c   1.000
_cell.angle_alpha   90.00
_cell.angle_beta   90.00
_cell.angle_gamma   90.00
#
_symmetry.space_group_name_H-M   'P 1'
#
loop_
_entity.id
_entity.type
_entity.pdbx_description
1 polymer ?
#
loop_
_entity_poly.entity_id
_entity_poly.type
_entity_poly.pdbx_seq_one_letter_code
_entity_poly.pdbx_strand_id
1 'polypeptide(L)' 'MASDLRLDACLDLMRRLPPQGCEKHLSDLVALAPELCDSLLQAVDQPLKVAKDKTTGREYLLCDYNRDSDSYRQEILP' A
#
# COMPACT_ATOMS: atom_id res chain seq x y z
N MET A 1 3.36 16.05 17.06
CA MET A 1 4.23 15.55 18.16
C MET A 1 3.80 14.18 18.65
N ALA A 2 2.60 13.98 19.24
CA ALA A 2 2.15 12.64 19.63
C ALA A 2 1.78 11.72 18.44
N SER A 3 1.25 12.30 17.37
CA SER A 3 0.97 11.63 16.09
C SER A 3 2.22 11.10 15.40
N ASP A 4 3.30 11.88 15.42
CA ASP A 4 4.57 11.56 14.75
C ASP A 4 5.27 10.39 15.43
N LEU A 5 5.24 10.36 16.78
CA LEU A 5 5.77 9.23 17.54
C LEU A 5 5.01 7.92 17.25
N ARG A 6 3.68 7.99 17.08
CA ARG A 6 2.86 6.83 16.70
C ARG A 6 3.17 6.37 15.28
N LEU A 7 3.33 7.30 14.34
CA LEU A 7 3.72 6.99 12.98
C LEU A 7 5.09 6.31 12.94
N ASP A 8 6.10 6.87 13.62
CA ASP A 8 7.44 6.29 13.72
C ASP A 8 7.42 4.88 14.31
N ALA A 9 6.62 4.65 15.36
CA ALA A 9 6.45 3.32 15.95
C ALA A 9 5.80 2.33 14.99
N CYS A 10 4.78 2.76 14.23
CA CYS A 10 4.14 1.92 13.21
C CYS A 10 5.12 1.56 12.08
N LEU A 11 5.92 2.54 11.62
CA LEU A 11 6.94 2.31 10.60
C LEU A 11 8.05 1.38 11.11
N ASP A 12 8.49 1.51 12.36
CA ASP A 12 9.48 0.60 12.95
C ASP A 12 8.94 -0.83 13.04
N LEU A 13 7.66 -0.98 13.38
CA LEU A 13 6.97 -2.26 13.44
C LEU A 13 6.89 -2.92 12.05
N MET A 14 6.54 -2.16 11.01
CA MET A 14 6.53 -2.64 9.63
C MET A 14 7.91 -3.07 9.13
N ARG A 15 9.00 -2.44 9.61
CA ARG A 15 10.38 -2.87 9.28
C ARG A 15 10.81 -4.17 9.97
N ARG A 16 10.18 -4.54 11.09
CA ARG A 16 10.51 -5.75 11.87
C ARG A 16 9.64 -6.95 11.51
N LEU A 17 8.41 -6.70 11.04
CA LEU A 17 7.48 -7.75 10.67
C LEU A 17 7.87 -8.42 9.34
N PRO A 18 7.46 -9.69 9.13
CA PRO A 18 7.76 -10.40 7.90
C PRO A 18 7.09 -9.71 6.69
N PRO A 19 7.84 -9.46 5.60
CA PRO A 19 7.34 -8.70 4.44
C PRO A 19 6.21 -9.41 3.68
N GLN A 20 6.08 -10.73 3.87
CA GLN A 20 5.02 -11.56 3.26
C GLN A 20 3.62 -11.16 3.73
N GLY A 21 3.51 -10.53 4.92
CA GLY A 21 2.24 -10.11 5.51
C GLY A 21 1.99 -8.60 5.43
N CYS A 22 2.78 -7.85 4.65
CA CYS A 22 2.77 -6.38 4.66
C CYS A 22 1.35 -5.78 4.50
N GLU A 23 0.55 -6.32 3.57
CA GLU A 23 -0.84 -5.86 3.34
C GLU A 23 -1.73 -6.05 4.56
N LYS A 24 -1.59 -7.19 5.25
CA LYS A 24 -2.36 -7.49 6.46
C LYS A 24 -1.93 -6.60 7.61
N HIS A 25 -0.62 -6.45 7.82
CA HIS A 25 -0.08 -5.60 8.88
C HIS A 25 -0.50 -4.14 8.69
N LEU A 26 -0.47 -3.64 7.45
CA LEU A 26 -0.94 -2.30 7.14
C LEU A 26 -2.44 -2.15 7.41
N SER A 27 -3.25 -3.13 7.01
CA SER A 27 -4.70 -3.13 7.30
C SER A 27 -4.98 -3.11 8.81
N ASP A 28 -4.23 -3.90 9.59
CA ASP A 28 -4.35 -3.95 11.05
C ASP A 28 -3.91 -2.62 11.70
N LEU A 29 -2.84 -1.98 11.19
CA LEU A 29 -2.38 -0.67 11.66
C LEU A 29 -3.37 0.46 11.33
N VAL A 30 -3.97 0.43 10.15
CA VAL A 30 -5.03 1.37 9.75
C VAL A 30 -6.26 1.19 10.62
N ALA A 31 -6.64 -0.05 10.96
CA ALA A 31 -7.74 -0.31 11.88
C ALA A 31 -7.45 0.18 13.31
N LEU A 32 -6.19 0.11 13.76
CA LEU A 32 -5.77 0.59 15.08
C LEU A 32 -5.65 2.11 15.16
N ALA A 33 -5.26 2.76 14.06
CA ALA A 33 -5.04 4.20 13.98
C ALA A 33 -5.54 4.75 12.64
N PRO A 34 -6.86 4.90 12.45
CA PRO A 34 -7.43 5.35 11.19
C PRO A 34 -6.98 6.77 10.82
N GLU A 35 -6.66 7.61 11.81
CA GLU A 35 -6.10 8.95 11.57
C GLU A 35 -4.71 8.95 10.89
N LEU A 36 -3.99 7.83 10.92
CA LEU A 36 -2.67 7.68 10.29
C LEU A 36 -2.73 6.98 8.94
N CYS A 37 -3.93 6.64 8.44
CA CYS A 37 -4.10 5.87 7.20
C CYS A 37 -3.34 6.47 6.02
N ASP A 38 -3.54 7.75 5.73
CA ASP A 38 -2.88 8.44 4.62
C ASP A 38 -1.36 8.46 4.79
N SER A 39 -0.86 8.76 6.00
CA SER A 39 0.57 8.80 6.28
C SER A 39 1.22 7.42 6.18
N LEU A 40 0.54 6.36 6.61
CA LEU A 40 1.02 4.98 6.51
C LEU A 40 1.03 4.49 5.07
N LEU A 41 -0.02 4.78 4.30
CA LEU A 41 -0.10 4.46 2.87
C LEU A 41 0.97 5.20 2.05
N GLN A 42 1.33 6.43 2.43
CA GLN A 42 2.40 7.18 1.79
C GLN A 42 3.81 6.72 2.18
N ALA A 43 3.99 6.13 3.36
CA ALA A 43 5.30 5.79 3.91
C ALA A 43 5.68 4.31 3.77
N VAL A 44 4.71 3.42 3.49
CA VAL A 44 4.93 1.97 3.39
C VAL A 44 4.66 1.49 1.97
N ASP A 45 5.72 1.11 1.26
CA ASP A 45 5.62 0.46 -0.04
C ASP A 45 5.07 -0.98 0.09
N GLN A 46 4.01 -1.27 -0.65
CA GLN A 46 3.47 -2.62 -0.78
C GLN A 46 4.06 -3.33 -2.01
N PRO A 47 4.25 -4.65 -1.98
CA PRO A 47 4.72 -5.39 -3.15
C PRO A 47 3.74 -5.20 -4.32
N LEU A 48 4.27 -4.74 -5.46
CA LEU A 48 3.50 -4.49 -6.67
C LEU A 48 2.83 -5.79 -7.14
N LYS A 49 1.50 -5.78 -7.21
CA LYS A 49 0.74 -6.91 -7.78
C LYS A 49 0.68 -6.75 -9.29
N VAL A 50 0.84 -7.84 -10.03
CA VAL A 50 0.63 -7.83 -11.48
C VAL A 50 -0.81 -8.24 -11.76
N ALA A 51 -1.55 -7.42 -12.50
CA ALA A 51 -2.87 -7.74 -13.02
C ALA A 51 -2.82 -7.89 -14.54
N LYS A 52 -3.74 -8.70 -15.07
CA LYS A 52 -3.85 -8.94 -16.51
C LYS A 52 -5.13 -8.32 -17.03
N ASP A 53 -5.02 -7.47 -18.04
CA ASP A 53 -6.16 -6.89 -18.72
C ASP A 53 -6.89 -7.98 -19.52
N LYS A 54 -8.21 -8.10 -19.29
CA LYS A 54 -9.08 -9.06 -19.98
C LYS A 54 -9.33 -8.68 -21.45
N THR A 55 -9.14 -7.42 -21.81
CA THR A 55 -9.41 -6.88 -23.15
C THR A 55 -8.19 -6.99 -24.05
N THR A 56 -7.02 -6.59 -23.55
CA THR A 56 -5.77 -6.56 -24.35
C THR A 56 -4.85 -7.74 -24.07
N GLY A 57 -5.08 -8.49 -22.98
CA GLY A 57 -4.23 -9.60 -22.55
C GLY A 57 -2.87 -9.17 -22.00
N ARG A 58 -2.62 -7.86 -21.85
CA ARG A 58 -1.36 -7.31 -21.35
C ARG A 58 -1.33 -7.29 -19.82
N GLU A 59 -0.15 -7.49 -19.27
CA GLU A 59 0.11 -7.40 -17.84
C GLU A 59 0.40 -5.94 -17.47
N TYR A 60 -0.16 -5.48 -16.36
CA TYR A 60 0.08 -4.16 -15.79
C TYR A 60 0.34 -4.27 -14.29
N LEU A 61 1.17 -3.38 -13.76
CA LEU A 61 1.49 -3.32 -12.34
C LEU A 61 0.38 -2.55 -11.60
N LEU A 62 -0.07 -3.09 -10.48
CA LEU A 62 -0.96 -2.44 -9.52
C LEU A 62 -0.09 -1.75 -8.46
N CYS A 63 -0.23 -0.43 -8.34
CA CYS A 63 0.35 0.38 -7.28
C CYS A 63 -0.67 1.40 -6.75
N ASP A 64 -0.46 1.95 -5.55
CA ASP A 64 -1.36 3.00 -5.05
C ASP A 64 -1.26 4.29 -5.89
N TYR A 65 -0.17 4.47 -6.65
CA TYR A 65 -0.02 5.59 -7.59
C TYR A 65 -0.95 5.51 -8.80
N ASN A 66 -1.35 4.32 -9.23
CA ASN A 66 -2.31 4.14 -10.32
C ASN A 66 -3.69 3.71 -9.83
N ARG A 67 -3.97 3.82 -8.53
CA ARG A 67 -5.27 3.50 -7.90
C ARG A 67 -6.14 4.75 -7.76
N ASP A 68 -7.31 4.73 -8.38
CA ASP A 68 -8.40 5.71 -8.25
C ASP A 68 -9.61 4.97 -7.64
N SER A 69 -9.79 5.08 -6.32
CA SER A 69 -10.72 4.24 -5.52
C SER A 69 -10.46 2.73 -5.64
N ASP A 70 -11.38 1.97 -6.26
CA ASP A 70 -11.26 0.52 -6.52
C ASP A 70 -10.80 0.23 -7.96
N SER A 71 -10.52 1.29 -8.74
CA SER A 71 -10.13 1.19 -10.15
C SER A 71 -8.66 1.50 -10.33
N TYR A 72 -7.98 0.78 -11.21
CA TYR A 72 -6.58 1.02 -11.54
C TYR A 72 -6.46 1.64 -12.94
N ARG A 73 -5.77 2.78 -13.04
CA ARG A 73 -5.45 3.43 -14.32
C ARG A 73 -4.37 2.63 -15.04
N GLN A 74 -4.68 2.24 -16.27
CA GLN A 74 -3.73 1.56 -17.16
C GLN A 74 -2.72 2.59 -17.68
N GLU A 75 -1.56 2.70 -17.04
CA GLU A 75 -0.39 3.28 -17.70
C GLU A 75 0.29 2.18 -18.50
N ILE A 76 0.16 2.25 -19.83
CA ILE A 76 0.80 1.35 -20.77
C ILE A 76 2.31 1.51 -20.61
N LEU A 77 3.00 0.49 -20.08
CA LEU A 77 4.45 0.36 -20.24
C LEU A 77 4.74 0.17 -21.76
N PRO A 78 5.58 1.04 -22.36
CA PRO A 78 5.91 0.97 -23.78
C PRO A 78 6.65 -0.31 -24.17
#